data_AF-A0AAT9DS28-F1
#
_entry.id   AF-A0AAT9DS28-F1
#
_cell.length_a   1.000
_cell.length_b   1.000
_cell.length_c   1.000
_cell.angle_alpha   90.00
_cell.angle_beta   90.00
_cell.angle_gamma   90.00
#
_symmetry.space_group_name_H-M   'P 1'
#
loop_
_entity.id
_entity.type
_entity.pdbx_description
1 polymer ?
#
loop_
_entity_poly.entity_id
_entity_poly.type
_entity_poly.pdbx_seq_one_letter_code
_entity_poly.pdbx_strand_id
1 'polypeptide(L)'
;MNMRFFLAITFAVFIVSGCKDKNEQAYQLVNEYVSAHDNGSTKLKNLSFHPDLSNSDEEISGYVCGDSISPAKDGGEMILPFYAHVSINSEVKQVTDAKIIFDDNENKQALSSKCK
;
A
#
# COMPACT_ATOMS: atom_id res chain seq x y z
N MET A 1 -3.69 45.45 -31.33
CA MET A 1 -4.57 44.80 -30.34
C MET A 1 -4.82 43.37 -30.82
N ASN A 2 -4.16 42.37 -30.23
CA ASN A 2 -4.48 40.96 -30.46
C ASN A 2 -4.02 40.18 -29.22
N MET A 3 -4.99 39.92 -28.35
CA MET A 3 -4.83 39.28 -27.06
C MET A 3 -4.66 37.77 -27.28
N ARG A 4 -3.44 37.26 -27.09
CA ARG A 4 -3.20 35.81 -27.03
C ARG A 4 -3.63 35.33 -25.64
N PHE A 5 -4.82 34.75 -25.58
CA PHE A 5 -5.32 34.01 -24.43
C PHE A 5 -4.36 32.86 -24.10
N PHE A 6 -3.55 33.01 -23.06
CA PHE A 6 -2.90 31.88 -22.41
C PHE A 6 -3.95 31.21 -21.51
N LEU A 7 -4.48 30.08 -21.98
CA LEU A 7 -5.32 29.19 -21.20
C LEU A 7 -4.40 28.42 -20.24
N ALA A 8 -4.10 29.02 -19.10
CA ALA A 8 -3.46 28.32 -17.99
C ALA A 8 -4.51 27.38 -17.38
N ILE A 9 -4.45 26.09 -17.74
CA ILE A 9 -5.18 25.04 -17.03
C ILE A 9 -4.45 24.89 -15.69
N THR A 10 -4.84 25.67 -14.70
CA THR A 10 -4.51 25.42 -13.31
C THR A 10 -5.22 24.13 -12.90
N PHE A 11 -4.50 23.01 -13.01
CA PHE A 11 -4.84 21.77 -12.32
C PHE A 11 -4.72 22.05 -10.82
N ALA A 12 -5.78 22.59 -10.24
CA ALA A 12 -5.98 22.60 -8.81
C ALA A 12 -6.19 21.14 -8.40
N VAL A 13 -5.09 20.45 -8.07
CA VAL A 13 -5.17 19.20 -7.31
C VAL A 13 -5.72 19.62 -5.95
N PHE A 14 -7.04 19.49 -5.80
CA PHE A 14 -7.69 19.50 -4.50
C PHE A 14 -7.09 18.35 -3.70
N ILE A 15 -6.06 18.64 -2.90
CA ILE A 15 -5.67 17.76 -1.80
C ILE A 15 -6.78 17.95 -0.77
N VAL A 16 -7.87 17.20 -0.94
CA VAL A 16 -8.87 17.01 0.10
C VAL A 16 -8.16 16.22 1.19
N SER A 17 -7.47 16.91 2.09
CA SER A 17 -7.01 16.38 3.36
C SER A 17 -8.22 16.16 4.27
N GLY A 18 -9.14 15.31 3.82
CA GLY A 18 -10.12 14.69 4.68
C GLY A 18 -9.36 13.71 5.57
N CYS A 19 -9.74 13.64 6.84
CA CYS A 19 -9.27 12.61 7.77
C CYS A 19 -9.60 11.23 7.18
N LYS A 20 -8.71 10.68 6.35
CA LYS A 20 -8.81 9.30 5.91
C LYS A 20 -8.53 8.41 7.11
N ASP A 21 -9.32 7.35 7.23
CA ASP A 21 -9.10 6.31 8.23
C ASP A 21 -7.63 5.83 8.18
N LYS A 22 -7.03 5.56 9.34
CA LYS A 22 -5.60 5.17 9.42
C LYS A 22 -5.33 3.92 8.57
N ASN A 23 -6.28 2.99 8.53
CA ASN A 23 -6.15 1.77 7.74
C ASN A 23 -6.22 2.09 6.25
N GLU A 24 -7.11 3.00 5.82
CA GLU A 24 -7.20 3.42 4.42
C GLU A 24 -5.89 4.08 3.95
N GLN A 25 -5.25 4.89 4.80
CA GLN A 25 -3.94 5.49 4.50
C GLN A 25 -2.84 4.44 4.37
N ALA A 26 -2.80 3.45 5.28
CA ALA A 26 -1.87 2.33 5.22
C ALA A 26 -2.06 1.51 3.94
N TYR A 27 -3.30 1.15 3.61
CA TYR A 27 -3.62 0.39 2.39
C TYR A 27 -3.28 1.17 1.12
N GLN A 28 -3.57 2.47 1.10
CA GLN A 28 -3.23 3.32 -0.04
C GLN A 28 -1.72 3.33 -0.28
N LEU A 29 -0.92 3.56 0.77
CA LEU A 29 0.53 3.59 0.65
C LEU A 29 1.10 2.27 0.13
N VAL A 30 0.59 1.14 0.62
CA VAL A 30 1.06 -0.19 0.18
C VAL A 30 0.66 -0.49 -1.27
N ASN A 31 -0.56 -0.11 -1.69
CA ASN A 31 -0.97 -0.26 -3.09
C ASN A 31 -0.13 0.61 -4.03
N GLU A 32 0.18 1.85 -3.63
CA GLU A 32 1.07 2.73 -4.39
C GLU A 32 2.49 2.14 -4.50
N TYR A 33 3.02 1.60 -3.40
CA TYR A 33 4.32 0.95 -3.38
C TYR A 33 4.36 -0.27 -4.31
N VAL A 34 3.40 -1.19 -4.21
CA VAL A 34 3.37 -2.40 -5.05
C VAL A 34 3.21 -2.03 -6.53
N SER A 35 2.27 -1.14 -6.85
CA SER A 35 2.05 -0.70 -8.24
C SER A 35 3.29 -0.06 -8.87
N ALA A 36 4.06 0.69 -8.07
CA ALA A 36 5.31 1.28 -8.54
C ALA A 36 6.44 0.25 -8.77
N HIS A 37 6.45 -0.86 -8.02
CA HIS A 37 7.50 -1.87 -8.13
C HIS A 37 7.29 -2.87 -9.27
N ASP A 38 6.06 -3.08 -9.72
CA ASP A 38 5.74 -4.10 -10.73
C ASP A 38 4.90 -3.58 -11.91
N ASN A 39 4.85 -2.26 -12.07
CA ASN A 39 4.07 -1.54 -13.07
C ASN A 39 2.54 -1.80 -12.99
N GLY A 40 2.02 -2.07 -11.79
CA GLY A 40 0.59 -2.26 -11.55
C GLY A 40 0.07 -3.62 -12.02
N SER A 41 0.97 -4.58 -12.21
CA SER A 41 0.61 -5.94 -12.63
C SER A 41 0.02 -6.77 -11.49
N THR A 42 0.46 -6.53 -10.26
CA THR A 42 -0.11 -7.12 -9.05
C THR A 42 -1.19 -6.24 -8.46
N LYS A 43 -2.28 -6.88 -8.05
CA LYS A 43 -3.35 -6.26 -7.26
C LYS A 43 -3.35 -6.84 -5.86
N LEU A 44 -3.56 -6.00 -4.86
CA LEU A 44 -3.77 -6.45 -3.50
C LEU A 44 -5.26 -6.56 -3.17
N LYS A 45 -5.66 -7.61 -2.47
CA LYS A 45 -7.03 -7.81 -1.97
C LYS A 45 -7.04 -8.29 -0.52
N ASN A 46 -8.23 -8.25 0.09
CA ASN A 46 -8.48 -8.74 1.45
C ASN A 46 -7.52 -8.13 2.48
N LEU A 47 -7.27 -6.82 2.37
CA LEU A 47 -6.30 -6.13 3.20
C LEU A 47 -6.78 -5.96 4.64
N SER A 48 -5.91 -6.27 5.59
CA SER A 48 -6.06 -6.00 7.02
C SER A 48 -4.85 -5.22 7.55
N PHE A 49 -5.09 -4.28 8.45
CA PHE A 49 -4.03 -3.51 9.11
C PHE A 49 -3.87 -3.97 10.56
N HIS A 50 -2.62 -4.26 10.92
CA HIS A 50 -2.20 -4.76 12.22
C HIS A 50 -1.23 -3.74 12.83
N PRO A 51 -1.71 -2.83 13.69
CA PRO A 51 -0.90 -1.76 14.25
C PRO A 51 0.19 -2.30 15.18
N ASP A 52 1.35 -1.64 15.19
CA ASP A 52 2.37 -1.90 16.21
C ASP A 52 1.86 -1.51 17.61
N LEU A 53 2.32 -2.25 18.63
CA LEU A 53 1.90 -2.06 20.03
C LEU A 53 2.20 -0.66 20.61
N SER A 54 3.16 0.06 20.02
CA SER A 54 3.66 1.34 20.52
C SER A 54 3.21 2.55 19.71
N ASN A 55 2.16 2.43 18.91
CA ASN A 55 1.70 3.55 18.09
C ASN A 55 1.20 4.71 18.94
N SER A 56 1.76 5.89 18.69
CA SER A 56 1.16 7.15 19.13
C SER A 56 -0.09 7.47 18.28
N ASP A 57 -0.99 8.31 18.79
CA ASP A 57 -2.19 8.71 18.03
C ASP A 57 -1.85 9.49 16.75
N GLU A 58 -0.65 10.03 16.63
CA GLU A 58 -0.17 10.84 15.52
C GLU A 58 0.56 10.02 14.42
N GLU A 59 0.87 8.75 14.70
CA GLU A 59 1.59 7.87 13.78
C GLU A 59 0.71 6.69 13.33
N ILE A 60 0.94 6.22 12.10
CA ILE A 60 0.42 4.94 11.61
C ILE A 60 1.66 4.06 11.36
N SER A 61 1.94 3.13 12.27
CA SER A 61 2.97 2.10 12.07
C SER A 61 2.39 0.70 12.24
N GLY A 62 2.82 -0.25 11.43
CA GLY A 62 2.37 -1.64 11.56
C GLY A 62 2.32 -2.38 10.24
N TYR A 63 1.74 -3.57 10.26
CA TYR A 63 1.71 -4.46 9.11
C TYR A 63 0.38 -4.38 8.36
N VAL A 64 0.45 -4.20 7.06
CA VAL A 64 -0.66 -4.46 6.14
C VAL A 64 -0.49 -5.87 5.60
N CYS A 65 -1.52 -6.69 5.74
CA CYS A 65 -1.54 -8.07 5.29
C CYS A 65 -2.71 -8.32 4.34
N GLY A 66 -2.59 -9.30 3.46
CA GLY A 66 -3.68 -9.70 2.55
C GLY A 66 -3.19 -10.63 1.45
N ASP A 67 -3.81 -10.54 0.29
CA ASP A 67 -3.52 -11.38 -0.87
C ASP A 67 -2.93 -10.55 -2.01
N SER A 68 -1.81 -11.02 -2.57
CA SER A 68 -1.22 -10.57 -3.82
C SER A 68 -1.80 -11.38 -4.98
N ILE A 69 -2.37 -10.71 -5.97
CA ILE A 69 -2.94 -11.31 -7.18
C ILE A 69 -2.15 -10.83 -8.38
N SER A 70 -1.43 -11.74 -9.01
CA SER A 70 -0.58 -11.46 -10.17
C SER A 70 -0.96 -12.38 -11.34
N PRO A 71 -0.82 -11.93 -12.60
CA PRO A 71 -1.09 -12.77 -13.76
C PRO A 71 -0.11 -13.95 -13.83
N ALA A 72 -0.63 -15.15 -14.04
CA ALA A 72 0.16 -16.37 -14.22
C ALA A 72 0.51 -16.61 -15.70
N LYS A 73 1.56 -17.41 -15.96
CA LYS A 73 2.06 -17.69 -17.31
C LYS A 73 1.06 -18.44 -18.20
N ASP A 74 0.12 -19.15 -17.60
CA ASP A 74 -0.94 -19.90 -18.26
C ASP A 74 -2.19 -19.05 -18.57
N GLY A 75 -2.16 -17.75 -18.28
CA GLY A 75 -3.29 -16.83 -18.45
C GLY A 75 -4.28 -16.81 -17.28
N GLY A 76 -4.00 -17.56 -16.21
CA GLY A 76 -4.75 -17.50 -14.96
C GLY A 76 -4.28 -16.39 -14.01
N GLU A 77 -4.80 -16.41 -12.79
CA GLU A 77 -4.33 -15.56 -11.68
C GLU A 77 -3.59 -16.42 -10.65
N MET A 78 -2.42 -15.95 -10.22
CA MET A 78 -1.69 -16.50 -9.08
C MET A 78 -2.04 -15.66 -7.85
N ILE A 79 -2.57 -16.31 -6.82
CA ILE A 79 -2.95 -15.67 -5.56
C ILE A 79 -1.99 -16.17 -4.48
N LEU A 80 -1.25 -15.26 -3.85
CA LEU A 80 -0.27 -15.57 -2.82
C LEU A 80 -0.45 -14.64 -1.63
N PRO A 81 -0.25 -15.10 -0.39
CA PRO A 81 -0.29 -14.23 0.77
C PRO A 81 0.79 -13.14 0.67
N PHE A 82 0.48 -11.97 1.20
CA PHE A 82 1.33 -10.80 1.17
C PHE A 82 1.31 -10.09 2.52
N TYR A 83 2.45 -9.52 2.90
CA TYR A 83 2.50 -8.51 3.93
C TYR A 83 3.50 -7.40 3.59
N ALA A 84 3.31 -6.23 4.17
CA ALA A 84 4.29 -5.16 4.21
C ALA A 84 4.16 -4.35 5.49
N HIS A 85 5.27 -3.85 5.99
CA HIS A 85 5.27 -2.90 7.08
C HIS A 85 5.12 -1.49 6.53
N VAL A 86 4.31 -0.66 7.17
CA VAL A 86 4.14 0.76 6.88
C VAL A 86 4.55 1.61 8.06
N SER A 87 5.08 2.79 7.80
CA SER A 87 5.24 3.85 8.80
C SER A 87 4.91 5.18 8.13
N ILE A 88 3.91 5.87 8.67
CA ILE A 88 3.37 7.14 8.18
C ILE A 88 3.31 8.11 9.36
N ASN A 89 4.05 9.21 9.23
CA ASN A 89 3.95 10.37 10.10
C ASN A 89 3.95 11.66 9.23
N SER A 90 4.09 12.83 9.86
CA SER A 90 4.06 14.13 9.16
C SER A 90 5.22 14.33 8.17
N GLU A 91 6.34 13.63 8.35
CA GLU A 91 7.58 13.82 7.59
C GLU A 91 7.89 12.64 6.66
N VAL A 92 7.50 11.43 7.05
CA VAL A 92 7.90 10.18 6.42
C VAL A 92 6.68 9.36 6.06
N LYS A 93 6.66 8.87 4.82
CA LYS A 93 5.77 7.80 4.35
C LYS A 93 6.63 6.70 3.75
N GLN A 94 6.69 5.57 4.42
CA GLN A 94 7.57 4.48 4.01
C GLN A 94 6.87 3.12 4.07
N VAL A 95 7.24 2.27 3.13
CA VAL A 95 6.93 0.85 3.12
C VAL A 95 8.23 0.09 3.27
N THR A 96 8.29 -0.82 4.22
CA THR A 96 9.44 -1.68 4.50
C THR A 96 9.00 -3.12 4.59
N ASP A 97 9.96 -4.06 4.47
CA ASP A 97 9.72 -5.49 4.67
C ASP A 97 8.51 -6.05 3.91
N ALA A 98 8.29 -5.56 2.69
CA ALA A 98 7.24 -6.04 1.80
C ALA A 98 7.62 -7.41 1.23
N LYS A 99 6.76 -8.41 1.42
CA LYS A 99 6.99 -9.79 0.94
C LYS A 99 5.72 -10.44 0.41
N ILE A 100 5.90 -11.15 -0.70
CA ILE A 100 4.97 -12.17 -1.19
C ILE A 100 5.45 -13.52 -0.65
N ILE A 101 4.54 -14.27 -0.04
CA ILE A 101 4.82 -15.54 0.62
C ILE A 101 4.54 -16.68 -0.33
N PHE A 102 5.61 -17.31 -0.80
CA PHE A 102 5.53 -18.59 -1.50
C PHE A 102 5.39 -19.71 -0.47
N ASP A 103 4.91 -20.88 -0.89
CA ASP A 103 4.53 -22.02 -0.03
C ASP A 103 5.75 -22.68 0.66
N ASP A 104 6.39 -21.93 1.55
CA ASP A 104 7.48 -22.37 2.41
C ASP A 104 7.11 -22.15 3.88
N ASN A 105 7.59 -23.06 4.74
CA ASN A 105 7.19 -23.10 6.14
C ASN A 105 7.71 -21.91 6.96
N GLU A 106 8.86 -21.33 6.57
CA GLU A 106 9.46 -20.19 7.28
C GLU A 106 8.66 -18.90 7.04
N ASN A 107 8.20 -18.66 5.82
CA ASN A 107 7.42 -17.47 5.48
C ASN A 107 5.98 -17.56 6.01
N LYS A 108 5.41 -18.76 6.16
CA LYS A 108 4.12 -18.95 6.85
C LYS A 108 4.18 -18.54 8.32
N GLN A 109 5.27 -18.89 9.02
CA GLN A 109 5.45 -18.45 10.40
C GLN A 109 5.60 -16.93 10.49
N ALA A 110 6.38 -16.32 9.59
CA ALA A 110 6.52 -14.87 9.53
C ALA A 110 5.17 -14.16 9.33
N LEU A 111 4.35 -14.62 8.39
CA LEU A 111 2.99 -14.10 8.16
C LEU A 111 2.14 -14.18 9.44
N SER A 112 2.13 -15.35 10.08
CA SER A 112 1.36 -15.57 11.32
C SER A 112 1.82 -14.70 12.49
N SER A 113 3.07 -14.23 12.50
CA SER A 113 3.60 -13.37 13.56
C SER A 113 3.29 -11.89 13.36
N LYS A 114 3.15 -11.46 12.10
CA LYS A 114 2.98 -10.05 11.69
C LYS A 114 1.52 -9.67 11.47
N CYS A 115 0.71 -10.63 11.04
CA CYS A 115 -0.70 -10.43 10.67
C CYS A 115 -1.67 -10.91 11.75
N LYS A 116 -1.34 -10.67 13.02
CA LYS A 116 -2.12 -11.14 14.19
C LYS A 116 -3.26 -10.21 14.57
#